data_AF-A0AAV4C9S0-F1
#
_entry.id   AF-A0AAV4C9S0-F1
#
_cell.length_a   1.000
_cell.length_b   1.000
_cell.length_c   1.000
_cell.angle_alpha   90.00
_cell.angle_beta   90.00
_cell.angle_gamma   90.00
#
_symmetry.space_group_name_H-M   'P 1'
#
loop_
_entity.id
_entity.type
_entity.pdbx_description
1 polymer ?
#
loop_
_entity_poly.entity_id
_entity_poly.type
_entity_poly.pdbx_seq_one_letter_code
_entity_poly.pdbx_strand_id
1 'polypeptide(L)'
;MDVVQPGFGDTFVSARAVIDDMEEGMNVKMQYKVVGDPNGVDYTPVEEMRAATMNEVEQKSGFVKFIFSMIAHILTFTFLIVFKSAYNYNGKYLTDVGFDNIYITRYFKHIDARRRAQGKKTLLPLKKFERRDIIDPMKISAFLRI
;
A
#
# COMPACT_ATOMS: atom_id res chain seq x y z
N MET A 1 -37.29 30.52 -68.00
CA MET A 1 -35.99 30.58 -67.30
C MET A 1 -36.06 31.72 -66.30
N ASP A 2 -35.54 31.47 -65.10
CA ASP A 2 -35.48 32.26 -63.87
C ASP A 2 -36.76 32.91 -63.30
N VAL A 3 -37.24 32.33 -62.20
CA VAL A 3 -38.37 32.78 -61.36
C VAL A 3 -37.91 33.57 -60.14
N VAL A 4 -36.72 34.18 -60.20
CA VAL A 4 -36.10 34.88 -59.07
C VAL A 4 -36.15 36.38 -59.34
N GLN A 5 -36.80 37.14 -58.45
CA GLN A 5 -36.87 38.60 -58.56
C GLN A 5 -35.47 39.21 -58.49
N PRO A 6 -35.16 40.23 -59.30
CA PRO A 6 -33.87 40.94 -59.22
C PRO A 6 -33.67 41.48 -57.80
N GLY A 7 -32.61 41.05 -57.13
CA GLY A 7 -32.30 41.43 -55.74
C GLY A 7 -32.79 40.46 -54.66
N PHE A 8 -33.42 39.33 -55.05
CA PHE A 8 -33.73 38.25 -54.11
C PHE A 8 -32.43 37.57 -53.68
N GLY A 9 -32.01 37.81 -52.42
CA GLY A 9 -30.80 37.25 -51.83
C GLY A 9 -29.76 38.29 -51.44
N ASP A 10 -29.83 39.52 -51.96
CA ASP A 10 -28.86 40.58 -51.66
C ASP A 10 -28.91 41.00 -50.18
N THR A 11 -30.09 40.94 -49.55
CA THR A 11 -30.26 41.17 -48.11
C THR A 11 -29.63 40.05 -47.27
N PHE A 12 -29.61 38.82 -47.78
CA PHE A 12 -29.00 37.68 -47.09
C PHE A 12 -27.48 37.73 -47.21
N VAL A 13 -26.97 38.10 -48.38
CA VAL A 13 -25.52 38.28 -48.61
C VAL A 13 -24.97 39.43 -47.75
N SER A 14 -25.69 40.55 -47.66
CA SER A 14 -25.30 41.66 -46.79
C SER A 14 -25.38 41.31 -45.30
N ALA A 15 -26.42 40.58 -44.85
CA ALA A 15 -26.48 40.08 -43.47
C ALA A 15 -25.33 39.11 -43.14
N ARG A 16 -24.95 38.24 -44.08
CA ARG A 16 -23.82 37.32 -43.92
C ARG A 16 -22.50 38.08 -43.77
N ALA A 17 -22.28 39.10 -44.61
CA ALA A 17 -21.08 39.93 -44.55
C ALA A 17 -20.95 40.69 -43.20
N VAL A 18 -22.07 41.17 -42.65
CA VAL A 18 -22.08 41.81 -41.32
C VAL A 18 -21.77 40.82 -40.20
N ILE A 19 -22.25 39.58 -40.29
CA ILE A 19 -21.93 38.55 -39.29
C ILE A 19 -20.45 38.17 -39.34
N ASP A 20 -19.89 37.98 -40.53
CA ASP A 20 -18.46 37.66 -40.70
C ASP A 20 -17.58 38.81 -40.20
N ASP A 21 -17.92 40.08 -40.50
CA ASP A 21 -17.20 41.26 -39.99
C ASP A 21 -17.31 41.40 -38.47
N MET A 22 -18.47 41.07 -37.89
CA MET A 22 -18.64 41.01 -36.44
C MET A 22 -17.83 39.89 -35.79
N GLU A 23 -17.71 38.72 -36.44
CA GLU A 23 -16.93 37.58 -35.93
C GLU A 23 -15.42 37.87 -35.99
N GLU A 24 -14.96 38.51 -37.06
CA GLU A 24 -13.57 38.96 -37.20
C GLU A 24 -13.23 40.11 -36.23
N GLY A 25 -14.17 41.04 -36.03
CA GLY A 25 -14.05 42.14 -35.05
C GLY A 25 -14.18 41.70 -33.58
N MET A 26 -14.88 40.59 -33.30
CA MET A 26 -15.02 40.01 -31.97
C MET A 26 -13.95 38.96 -31.65
N ASN A 27 -12.68 39.24 -31.95
CA ASN A 27 -11.57 38.57 -31.25
C ASN A 27 -11.42 39.13 -29.82
N VAL A 28 -12.52 39.16 -29.08
CA VAL A 28 -12.53 39.48 -27.66
C VAL A 28 -12.01 38.23 -26.96
N LYS A 29 -10.71 38.23 -26.65
CA LYS A 29 -10.18 37.33 -25.62
C LYS A 29 -10.92 37.65 -24.33
N MET A 30 -12.01 36.93 -24.08
CA MET A 30 -12.81 37.00 -22.87
C MET A 30 -11.91 36.64 -21.69
N GLN A 31 -11.22 37.64 -21.14
CA GLN A 31 -10.56 37.53 -19.86
C GLN A 31 -11.65 37.70 -18.81
N TYR A 32 -12.18 36.58 -18.33
CA TYR A 32 -13.14 36.57 -17.24
C TYR A 32 -12.45 37.08 -15.97
N LYS A 33 -12.58 38.37 -15.67
CA LYS A 33 -12.30 38.88 -14.32
C LYS A 33 -13.49 38.54 -13.45
N VAL A 34 -13.31 37.56 -12.59
CA VAL A 34 -14.21 37.29 -11.45
C VAL A 34 -14.24 38.57 -10.61
N VAL A 35 -15.28 39.39 -10.75
CA VAL A 35 -15.52 40.49 -9.82
C VAL A 35 -16.11 39.87 -8.56
N GLY A 36 -15.29 39.76 -7.52
CA GLY A 36 -15.68 39.20 -6.22
C GLY A 36 -16.76 40.06 -5.56
N ASP A 37 -17.82 39.38 -5.11
CA ASP A 37 -18.81 39.89 -4.17
C ASP A 37 -18.12 40.24 -2.84
N PRO A 38 -18.34 41.42 -2.23
CA PRO A 38 -17.73 41.78 -0.95
C PRO A 38 -18.07 40.84 0.23
N ASN A 39 -19.03 39.93 0.08
CA ASN A 39 -19.33 38.87 1.07
C ASN A 39 -19.04 37.44 0.58
N GLY A 40 -18.42 37.28 -0.59
CA GLY A 40 -18.08 35.99 -1.19
C GLY A 40 -16.66 35.56 -0.82
N VAL A 41 -16.54 34.32 -0.35
CA VAL A 41 -15.28 33.62 0.00
C VAL A 41 -14.13 33.97 -0.95
N ASP A 42 -12.96 34.25 -0.36
CA ASP A 42 -11.72 34.67 -1.02
C ASP A 42 -11.30 33.69 -2.16
N TYR A 43 -11.66 34.01 -3.40
CA TYR A 43 -11.25 33.25 -4.58
C TYR A 43 -9.85 33.70 -5.02
N THR A 44 -8.84 33.27 -4.27
CA THR A 44 -7.44 33.35 -4.72
C THR A 44 -7.29 32.57 -6.05
N PRO A 45 -6.53 33.08 -7.04
CA PRO A 45 -6.38 32.43 -8.33
C PRO A 45 -5.93 30.97 -8.17
N VAL A 46 -6.63 30.04 -8.84
CA VAL A 46 -6.36 28.59 -8.78
C VAL A 46 -4.90 28.25 -9.09
N GLU A 47 -4.24 29.09 -9.88
CA GLU A 47 -2.83 28.97 -10.23
C GLU A 47 -1.89 29.30 -9.06
N GLU A 48 -2.19 30.33 -8.28
CA GLU A 48 -1.45 30.70 -7.07
C GLU A 48 -1.72 29.69 -5.94
N MET A 49 -2.96 29.23 -5.79
CA MET A 49 -3.33 28.13 -4.89
C MET A 49 -2.61 26.82 -5.25
N ARG A 50 -2.50 26.49 -6.54
CA ARG A 50 -1.72 25.32 -7.01
C ARG A 50 -0.24 25.47 -6.70
N ALA A 51 0.36 26.62 -6.98
CA ALA A 51 1.77 26.87 -6.70
C ALA A 51 2.08 26.85 -5.19
N ALA A 52 1.24 27.47 -4.37
CA ALA A 52 1.36 27.47 -2.91
C ALA A 52 1.18 26.06 -2.34
N THR A 53 0.17 25.32 -2.79
CA THR A 53 -0.09 23.93 -2.34
C THR A 53 1.04 23.00 -2.78
N MET A 54 1.56 23.14 -4.00
CA MET A 54 2.68 22.33 -4.49
C MET A 54 3.93 22.53 -3.64
N ASN A 55 4.24 23.76 -3.24
CA ASN A 55 5.43 24.05 -2.44
C ASN A 55 5.32 23.46 -1.02
N GLU A 56 4.14 23.53 -0.40
CA GLU A 56 3.90 22.87 0.90
C GLU A 56 3.92 21.34 0.81
N VAL A 57 3.37 20.77 -0.27
CA VAL A 57 3.39 19.33 -0.52
C VAL A 57 4.81 18.84 -0.81
N GLU A 58 5.62 19.63 -1.51
CA GLU A 58 7.01 19.28 -1.82
C GLU A 58 7.89 19.30 -0.56
N GLN A 59 7.71 20.30 0.31
CA GLN A 59 8.38 20.33 1.62
C GLN A 59 8.01 19.13 2.49
N LYS A 60 6.73 18.73 2.54
CA LYS A 60 6.28 17.55 3.30
C LYS A 60 6.63 16.23 2.61
N SER A 61 6.77 16.21 1.29
CA SER A 61 7.11 15.01 0.51
C SER A 61 8.54 14.53 0.75
N GLY A 62 9.49 15.44 1.04
CA GLY A 62 10.88 15.08 1.31
C GLY A 62 11.03 14.14 2.52
N PHE A 63 10.35 14.45 3.62
CA PHE A 63 10.37 13.62 4.83
C PHE A 63 9.72 12.26 4.59
N VAL A 64 8.56 12.22 3.91
CA VAL A 64 7.87 10.97 3.58
C VAL A 64 8.75 10.08 2.69
N LYS A 65 9.38 10.65 1.66
CA LYS A 65 10.33 9.93 0.79
C LYS A 65 11.53 9.39 1.56
N PHE A 66 12.07 10.17 2.51
CA PHE A 66 13.16 9.71 3.38
C PHE A 66 12.73 8.51 4.25
N ILE A 67 11.54 8.56 4.85
CA ILE A 67 11.01 7.45 5.65
C ILE A 67 10.79 6.19 4.79
N PHE A 68 10.19 6.32 3.61
CA PHE A 68 10.02 5.17 2.70
C PHE A 68 11.36 4.58 2.27
N SER A 69 12.36 5.42 1.99
CA SER A 69 13.71 4.97 1.71
C SER A 69 14.29 4.20 2.89
N MET A 70 14.17 4.72 4.12
CA MET A 70 14.66 4.06 5.32
C MET A 70 13.96 2.70 5.56
N ILE A 71 12.64 2.64 5.39
CA ILE A 71 11.87 1.39 5.48
C ILE A 71 12.35 0.37 4.44
N ALA A 72 12.59 0.80 3.19
CA ALA A 72 13.10 -0.08 2.15
C ALA A 72 14.45 -0.70 2.53
N HIS A 73 15.37 0.07 3.10
CA HIS A 73 16.65 -0.43 3.60
C HIS A 73 16.47 -1.38 4.78
N ILE A 74 15.63 -1.05 5.75
CA ILE A 74 15.33 -1.94 6.89
C ILE A 74 14.76 -3.27 6.38
N LEU A 75 13.86 -3.23 5.39
CA LEU A 75 13.23 -4.41 4.83
C LEU A 75 14.25 -5.32 4.12
N THR A 76 15.17 -4.75 3.33
CA THR A 76 16.22 -5.53 2.67
C THR A 76 17.15 -6.20 3.68
N PHE A 77 17.56 -5.49 4.73
CA PHE A 77 18.34 -6.10 5.81
C PHE A 77 17.56 -7.16 6.58
N THR A 78 16.28 -6.91 6.86
CA THR A 78 15.39 -7.88 7.52
C THR A 78 15.30 -9.17 6.71
N PHE A 79 15.12 -9.05 5.38
CA PHE A 79 15.10 -10.21 4.48
C PHE A 79 16.38 -11.04 4.58
N LEU A 80 17.54 -10.38 4.58
CA LEU A 80 18.84 -11.06 4.73
C LEU A 80 19.00 -11.75 6.09
N ILE A 81 18.53 -11.11 7.17
CA ILE A 81 18.57 -11.69 8.52
C ILE A 81 17.69 -12.93 8.60
N VAL A 82 16.46 -12.85 8.09
CA VAL A 82 15.53 -13.99 8.05
C VAL A 82 16.13 -15.12 7.23
N PHE A 83 16.67 -14.82 6.05
CA PHE A 83 17.28 -15.83 5.19
C PHE A 83 18.47 -16.52 5.87
N LYS A 84 19.38 -15.73 6.49
CA LYS A 84 20.50 -16.26 7.26
C LYS A 84 20.04 -17.12 8.44
N SER A 85 19.00 -16.68 9.15
CA SER A 85 18.41 -17.43 10.25
C SER A 85 17.84 -18.77 9.77
N ALA A 86 17.08 -18.77 8.67
CA ALA A 86 16.51 -19.97 8.08
C ALA A 86 17.59 -20.95 7.61
N TYR A 87 18.65 -20.46 6.96
CA TYR A 87 19.78 -21.29 6.55
C TYR A 87 20.47 -21.95 7.76
N ASN A 88 20.75 -21.16 8.80
CA ASN A 88 21.37 -21.69 10.02
C ASN A 88 20.45 -22.68 10.76
N TYR A 89 19.15 -22.40 10.81
CA TYR A 89 18.16 -23.31 11.40
C TYR A 89 18.14 -24.64 10.64
N ASN A 90 18.09 -24.61 9.31
CA ASN A 90 18.09 -25.81 8.48
C ASN A 90 19.38 -26.63 8.68
N GLY A 91 20.54 -25.96 8.71
CA GLY A 91 21.81 -26.61 9.00
C GLY A 91 21.79 -27.34 10.33
N LYS A 92 21.36 -26.68 11.42
CA LYS A 92 21.24 -27.29 12.75
C LYS A 92 20.22 -28.42 12.79
N TYR A 93 19.09 -28.26 12.09
CA TYR A 93 18.05 -29.28 12.02
C TYR A 93 18.56 -30.59 11.40
N LEU A 94 19.45 -30.51 10.41
CA LEU A 94 20.01 -31.67 9.73
C LEU A 94 21.23 -32.28 10.44
N THR A 95 22.00 -31.47 11.18
CA THR A 95 23.23 -31.93 11.84
C THR A 95 23.05 -32.34 13.30
N ASP A 96 22.10 -31.73 14.01
CA ASP A 96 21.85 -31.98 15.42
C ASP A 96 20.50 -32.69 15.60
N VAL A 97 20.57 -33.97 15.96
CA VAL A 97 19.42 -34.83 16.23
C VAL A 97 18.60 -34.32 17.42
N GLY A 98 19.21 -33.56 18.33
CA GLY A 98 18.54 -32.94 19.49
C GLY A 98 17.94 -31.57 19.21
N PHE A 99 18.21 -30.96 18.05
CA PHE A 99 17.77 -29.61 17.73
C PHE A 99 16.29 -29.60 17.31
N ASP A 100 15.41 -29.13 18.21
CA ASP A 100 13.97 -28.93 17.93
C ASP A 100 13.26 -30.19 17.36
N ASN A 101 13.85 -31.37 17.63
CA ASN A 101 13.47 -32.66 17.06
C ASN A 101 12.87 -33.62 18.10
N ILE A 102 12.66 -33.15 19.32
CA ILE A 102 12.16 -33.97 20.43
C ILE A 102 10.65 -33.74 20.57
N TYR A 103 9.87 -34.68 20.02
CA TYR A 103 8.41 -34.61 20.00
C TYR A 103 7.77 -35.55 21.02
N ILE A 104 6.83 -35.04 21.80
CA ILE A 104 5.94 -35.88 22.62
C ILE A 104 4.60 -36.04 21.92
N THR A 105 4.50 -37.11 21.13
CA THR A 105 3.28 -37.46 20.39
C THR A 105 2.25 -38.19 21.26
N ARG A 106 1.01 -38.35 20.76
CA ARG A 106 -0.01 -39.20 21.42
C ARG A 106 0.47 -40.64 21.57
N TYR A 107 1.16 -41.17 20.56
CA TYR A 107 1.71 -42.52 20.57
C TYR A 107 2.74 -42.70 21.70
N PHE A 108 3.63 -41.72 21.88
CA PHE A 108 4.57 -41.71 23.00
C PHE A 108 3.84 -41.71 24.36
N LYS A 109 2.82 -40.84 24.52
CA LYS A 109 2.01 -40.78 25.75
C LYS A 109 1.32 -42.12 26.04
N HIS A 110 0.82 -42.80 25.00
CA HIS A 110 0.19 -44.11 25.13
C HIS A 110 1.17 -45.20 25.57
N ILE A 111 2.36 -45.27 24.96
CA ILE A 111 3.40 -46.21 25.39
C ILE A 111 3.83 -45.93 26.84
N ASP A 112 4.03 -44.67 27.20
CA ASP A 112 4.45 -44.27 28.54
C ASP A 112 3.38 -44.63 29.59
N ALA A 113 2.10 -44.43 29.28
CA ALA A 113 0.98 -44.87 30.12
C ALA A 113 0.94 -46.40 30.31
N ARG A 114 1.14 -47.17 29.24
CA ARG A 114 1.24 -48.63 29.30
C ARG A 114 2.43 -49.09 30.17
N ARG A 115 3.59 -48.44 30.03
CA ARG A 115 4.78 -48.72 30.85
C ARG A 115 4.54 -48.38 32.32
N ARG A 116 3.83 -47.28 32.60
CA ARG A 116 3.40 -46.90 33.96
C ARG A 116 2.56 -48.01 34.61
N ALA A 117 1.58 -48.52 33.88
CA ALA A 117 0.71 -49.60 34.36
C ALA A 117 1.49 -50.91 34.62
N GLN A 118 2.60 -51.13 33.92
CA GLN A 118 3.51 -52.27 34.13
C GLN A 118 4.56 -52.03 35.23
N GLY A 119 4.49 -50.92 35.98
CA GLY A 119 5.48 -50.58 37.01
C GLY A 119 6.88 -50.24 36.47
N LYS A 120 7.00 -49.98 35.17
CA LYS A 120 8.28 -49.63 34.52
C LYS A 120 8.53 -48.13 34.64
N LYS A 121 9.81 -47.73 34.52
CA LYS A 121 10.21 -46.32 34.47
C LYS A 121 9.50 -45.58 33.34
N THR A 122 8.95 -44.41 33.67
CA THR A 122 8.26 -43.50 32.75
C THR A 122 9.03 -42.20 32.57
N LEU A 123 8.83 -41.55 31.43
CA LEU A 123 9.45 -40.27 31.09
C LEU A 123 8.56 -39.07 31.46
N LEU A 124 7.26 -39.29 31.65
CA LEU A 124 6.32 -38.27 32.14
C LEU A 124 6.11 -38.41 33.66
N PRO A 125 5.94 -37.31 34.41
CA PRO A 125 5.76 -35.92 33.96
C PRO A 125 7.07 -35.16 33.72
N LEU A 126 7.11 -34.34 32.66
CA LEU A 126 8.27 -33.50 32.33
C LEU A 126 8.53 -32.43 33.38
N LYS A 127 9.82 -32.23 33.71
CA LYS A 127 10.29 -31.16 34.58
C LYS A 127 10.15 -29.81 33.86
N LYS A 128 10.06 -28.71 34.63
CA LYS A 128 9.74 -27.38 34.09
C LYS A 128 10.74 -26.90 33.01
N PHE A 129 12.01 -27.28 33.12
CA PHE A 129 13.03 -26.93 32.11
C PHE A 129 12.88 -27.76 30.83
N GLU A 130 12.64 -29.06 30.94
CA GLU A 130 12.49 -29.97 29.79
C GLU A 130 11.29 -29.60 28.92
N ARG A 131 10.24 -29.03 29.53
CA ARG A 131 9.06 -28.53 28.81
C ARG A 131 9.37 -27.41 27.82
N ARG A 132 10.48 -26.69 27.98
CA ARG A 132 10.90 -25.68 27.00
C ARG A 132 11.53 -26.34 25.79
N ASP A 133 12.27 -27.41 25.94
CA ASP A 133 13.05 -27.96 24.81
C ASP A 133 12.26 -29.00 24.01
N ILE A 134 11.07 -29.37 24.49
CA ILE A 134 10.23 -30.41 23.91
C ILE A 134 9.04 -29.81 23.17
N ILE A 135 8.79 -30.31 21.96
CA ILE A 135 7.63 -29.93 21.14
C ILE A 135 6.47 -30.88 21.45
N ASP A 136 5.34 -30.33 21.92
CA ASP A 136 4.06 -31.06 22.00
C ASP A 136 3.17 -30.61 20.83
N PRO A 137 3.04 -31.39 19.74
CA PRO A 137 2.28 -31.00 18.55
C PRO A 137 0.78 -30.81 18.83
N MET A 138 0.29 -31.22 20.00
CA MET A 138 -1.11 -31.04 20.43
C MET A 138 -1.31 -29.79 21.31
N LYS A 139 -0.25 -29.04 21.63
CA LYS A 139 -0.34 -27.79 22.36
C LYS A 139 -0.20 -26.61 21.42
N ILE A 140 -1.17 -25.71 21.46
CA ILE A 140 -1.24 -24.48 20.64
C ILE A 140 -0.02 -23.56 20.88
N SER A 141 0.72 -23.74 21.99
CA SER A 141 1.93 -22.97 22.29
C SER A 141 3.11 -23.24 21.35
N ALA A 142 3.07 -24.26 20.50
CA ALA A 142 4.16 -24.56 19.55
C ALA A 142 4.32 -23.48 18.45
N PHE A 143 3.29 -22.67 18.20
CA PHE A 143 3.28 -21.68 17.12
C PHE A 143 4.07 -20.39 17.43
N LEU A 144 4.47 -20.17 18.70
CA LEU A 144 5.03 -18.89 19.17
C LEU A 144 6.58 -18.84 19.19
N ARG A 145 7.23 -19.70 18.40
CA ARG A 145 8.69 -19.86 18.37
C ARG A 145 9.38 -19.47 17.06
N ILE A 146 8.62 -18.91 16.12
CA ILE A 146 9.15 -18.29 14.90
C ILE A 146 9.51 -16.84 15.21
#